data_AF-A0A1G1P9Q9-F1
#
_entry.id   AF-A0A1G1P9Q9-F1
#
_cell.length_a   1.000
_cell.length_b   1.000
_cell.length_c   1.000
_cell.angle_alpha   90.00
_cell.angle_beta   90.00
_cell.angle_gamma   90.00
#
_symmetry.space_group_name_H-M   'P 1'
#
loop_
_entity.id
_entity.type
_entity.pdbx_description
1 polymer ?
#
loop_
_entity_poly.entity_id
_entity_poly.type
_entity_poly.pdbx_seq_one_letter_code
_entity_poly.pdbx_strand_id
1 'polypeptide(L)'
;MHKGRRKKIRYIQMMPKISQFSPRGKPGRPDEIELKIDEYEALKLADFQGYDQSEGAKAMGISRPSFGRILRSARTIVADALVNGKIIKIRVGNVQVGVRHRNYPGKRLDLEAAAIDSFTADKKLRQGILKYSHIPKGKEKH
;
A
#
# COMPACT_ATOMS: atom_id res chain seq x y z
N MET A 1 -14.35 20.28 -31.47
CA MET A 1 -13.57 19.92 -30.26
C MET A 1 -14.07 18.57 -29.74
N HIS A 2 -13.27 17.51 -29.78
CA HIS A 2 -13.70 16.22 -29.21
C HIS A 2 -13.76 16.35 -27.68
N LYS A 3 -14.96 16.23 -27.12
CA LYS A 3 -15.20 16.19 -25.68
C LYS A 3 -14.42 14.97 -25.15
N GLY A 4 -13.30 15.23 -24.46
CA GLY A 4 -12.44 14.17 -23.93
C GLY A 4 -13.26 13.10 -23.23
N ARG A 5 -12.93 11.82 -23.46
CA ARG A 5 -13.66 10.68 -22.91
C ARG A 5 -13.89 10.90 -21.41
N ARG A 6 -15.16 10.91 -20.98
CA ARG A 6 -15.51 11.06 -19.55
C ARG A 6 -14.65 10.12 -18.73
N LYS A 7 -13.91 10.67 -17.75
CA LYS A 7 -13.12 9.86 -16.82
C LYS A 7 -14.09 8.91 -16.12
N LYS A 8 -13.93 7.60 -16.30
CA LYS A 8 -14.74 6.62 -15.59
C LYS A 8 -14.50 6.80 -14.10
N ILE A 9 -15.58 6.90 -13.31
CA ILE A 9 -15.52 6.90 -11.85
C ILE A 9 -14.87 5.60 -11.41
N ARG A 10 -13.91 5.68 -10.48
CA ARG A 10 -13.30 4.51 -9.84
C ARG A 10 -13.88 4.41 -8.44
N TYR A 11 -14.33 3.22 -8.06
CA TYR A 11 -14.89 3.01 -6.74
C TYR A 11 -13.82 2.56 -5.76
N ILE A 12 -13.88 3.10 -4.53
CA ILE A 12 -13.13 2.61 -3.37
C ILE A 12 -14.12 2.12 -2.31
N GLN A 13 -13.72 1.13 -1.52
CA GLN A 13 -14.56 0.67 -0.40
C GLN A 13 -14.62 1.72 0.73
N MET A 14 -13.49 2.37 1.03
CA MET A 14 -13.39 3.37 2.09
C MET A 14 -12.19 4.28 1.89
N MET A 15 -12.26 5.50 2.43
CA MET A 15 -11.11 6.39 2.50
C MET A 15 -10.06 5.85 3.49
N PRO A 16 -8.76 6.00 3.19
CA PRO A 16 -7.69 5.60 4.09
C PRO A 16 -7.75 6.43 5.37
N LYS A 17 -7.68 5.76 6.53
CA LYS A 17 -7.58 6.44 7.84
C LYS A 17 -6.25 7.14 8.03
N ILE A 18 -5.20 6.64 7.37
CA ILE A 18 -3.84 7.18 7.40
C ILE A 18 -3.47 7.59 5.97
N SER A 19 -3.15 8.86 5.78
CA SER A 19 -2.79 9.42 4.47
C SER A 19 -1.28 9.53 4.24
N GLN A 20 -0.45 9.17 5.22
CA GLN A 20 1.01 9.26 5.09
C GLN A 20 1.71 8.13 5.85
N PHE A 21 2.70 7.51 5.20
CA PHE A 21 3.65 6.58 5.82
C PHE A 21 5.06 7.13 5.67
N SER A 22 5.83 7.15 6.76
CA SER A 22 7.17 7.74 6.79
C SER A 22 8.20 6.75 7.35
N PRO A 23 9.37 6.57 6.71
CA PRO A 23 10.44 5.73 7.23
C PRO A 23 11.02 6.37 8.50
N ARG A 24 11.36 5.55 9.50
CA ARG A 24 12.06 6.00 10.71
C ARG A 24 13.55 5.70 10.60
N GLY A 25 14.39 6.56 11.19
CA GLY A 25 15.83 6.32 11.32
C GLY A 25 16.70 6.81 10.14
N LYS A 26 16.11 7.52 9.16
CA LYS A 26 16.87 8.17 8.08
C LYS A 26 17.22 9.61 8.51
N PRO A 27 18.51 10.01 8.55
CA PRO A 27 18.90 11.39 8.80
C PRO A 27 18.36 12.33 7.72
N GLY A 28 17.99 13.56 8.10
CA GLY A 28 17.44 14.55 7.18
C GLY A 28 15.97 14.32 6.82
N ARG A 29 15.48 15.07 5.83
CA ARG A 29 14.10 14.95 5.32
C ARG A 29 14.07 13.94 4.18
N PRO A 30 13.39 12.78 4.32
CA PRO A 30 13.27 11.83 3.22
C PRO A 30 12.46 12.42 2.06
N ASP A 31 12.81 12.02 0.83
CA ASP A 31 12.01 12.31 -0.35
C ASP A 31 10.59 11.78 -0.20
N GLU A 32 9.66 12.36 -0.95
CA GLU A 32 8.25 11.99 -0.93
C GLU A 32 7.86 11.34 -2.27
N ILE A 33 6.95 10.38 -2.22
CA ILE A 33 6.29 9.81 -3.38
C ILE A 33 4.78 9.74 -3.16
N GLU A 34 4.02 10.05 -4.20
CA GLU A 34 2.56 10.03 -4.16
C GLU A 34 2.04 8.66 -4.55
N LEU A 35 1.17 8.10 -3.70
CA LEU A 35 0.33 6.95 -4.03
C LEU A 35 -1.10 7.47 -4.21
N LYS A 36 -1.67 7.30 -5.40
CA LYS A 36 -3.04 7.77 -5.65
C LYS A 36 -4.03 6.87 -4.93
N ILE A 37 -5.20 7.41 -4.62
CA ILE A 37 -6.25 6.72 -3.86
C ILE A 37 -6.74 5.43 -4.55
N ASP A 38 -6.75 5.40 -5.88
CA ASP A 38 -7.12 4.23 -6.67
C ASP A 38 -5.99 3.20 -6.76
N GLU A 39 -4.73 3.65 -6.74
CA GLU A 39 -3.56 2.80 -6.57
C GLU A 39 -3.55 2.14 -5.19
N TYR A 40 -3.84 2.91 -4.14
CA TYR A 40 -4.04 2.41 -2.78
C TYR A 40 -5.17 1.37 -2.73
N GLU A 41 -6.33 1.65 -3.34
CA GLU A 41 -7.45 0.70 -3.35
C GLU A 41 -7.10 -0.59 -4.09
N ALA A 42 -6.45 -0.50 -5.25
CA ALA A 42 -6.04 -1.68 -6.01
C ALA A 42 -5.07 -2.55 -5.21
N LEU A 43 -4.08 -1.93 -4.55
CA LEU A 43 -3.14 -2.61 -3.67
C LEU A 43 -3.87 -3.27 -2.49
N LYS A 44 -4.80 -2.56 -1.84
CA LYS A 44 -5.60 -3.09 -0.73
C LYS A 44 -6.44 -4.30 -1.17
N LEU A 45 -7.13 -4.22 -2.30
CA LEU A 45 -7.98 -5.32 -2.79
C LEU A 45 -7.13 -6.55 -3.12
N ALA A 46 -6.08 -6.39 -3.93
CA ALA A 46 -5.29 -7.52 -4.42
C ALA A 46 -4.35 -8.07 -3.35
N ASP A 47 -3.50 -7.22 -2.78
CA ASP A 47 -2.36 -7.66 -1.96
C ASP A 47 -2.70 -7.74 -0.46
N PHE A 48 -3.65 -6.93 0.01
CA PHE A 48 -4.13 -7.02 1.38
C PHE A 48 -5.33 -7.95 1.54
N GLN A 49 -6.37 -7.87 0.71
CA GLN A 49 -7.60 -8.67 0.87
C GLN A 49 -7.64 -9.97 0.05
N GLY A 50 -6.65 -10.20 -0.83
CA GLY A 50 -6.52 -11.45 -1.60
C GLY A 50 -7.41 -11.55 -2.83
N TYR A 51 -7.86 -10.43 -3.41
CA TYR A 51 -8.71 -10.42 -4.60
C TYR A 51 -7.89 -10.77 -5.82
N ASP A 52 -8.45 -11.57 -6.72
CA ASP A 52 -7.88 -11.69 -8.05
C ASP A 52 -8.12 -10.39 -8.88
N GLN A 53 -7.46 -10.27 -10.04
CA GLN A 53 -7.59 -9.07 -10.87
C GLN A 53 -9.01 -8.84 -11.40
N SER A 54 -9.79 -9.90 -11.61
CA SER A 54 -11.17 -9.80 -12.09
C SER A 54 -12.07 -9.25 -10.98
N GLU A 55 -11.91 -9.77 -9.77
CA GLU A 55 -12.64 -9.36 -8.58
C GLU A 55 -12.32 -7.92 -8.20
N GLY A 56 -11.03 -7.57 -8.16
CA GLY A 56 -10.59 -6.20 -7.89
C GLY A 56 -11.12 -5.20 -8.92
N ALA A 57 -11.11 -5.58 -10.21
CA ALA A 57 -11.68 -4.74 -11.27
C ALA A 57 -13.20 -4.54 -11.10
N LYS A 58 -13.93 -5.61 -10.77
CA LYS A 58 -15.37 -5.56 -10.48
C LYS A 58 -15.68 -4.67 -9.27
N ALA A 59 -14.88 -4.78 -8.21
CA ALA A 59 -15.01 -3.97 -7.00
C ALA A 59 -14.79 -2.47 -7.28
N MET A 60 -13.78 -2.13 -8.09
CA MET A 60 -13.47 -0.75 -8.48
C MET A 60 -14.37 -0.21 -9.62
N GLY A 61 -15.19 -1.04 -10.25
CA GLY A 61 -16.05 -0.65 -11.39
C GLY A 61 -15.27 -0.31 -12.66
N ILE A 62 -14.12 -0.94 -12.86
CA ILE A 62 -13.22 -0.73 -14.02
C ILE A 62 -12.97 -2.03 -14.78
N SER A 63 -12.33 -1.93 -15.95
CA SER A 63 -11.94 -3.13 -16.71
C SER A 63 -10.75 -3.84 -16.06
N ARG A 64 -10.68 -5.16 -16.21
CA ARG A 64 -9.56 -5.98 -15.73
C ARG A 64 -8.18 -5.48 -16.18
N PRO A 65 -7.95 -5.07 -17.46
CA PRO A 65 -6.68 -4.47 -17.86
C PRO A 65 -6.38 -3.13 -17.18
N SER A 66 -7.40 -2.31 -16.91
CA SER A 66 -7.23 -1.05 -16.18
C SER A 66 -6.82 -1.30 -14.74
N PHE A 67 -7.47 -2.25 -14.08
CA PHE A 67 -7.09 -2.68 -12.72
C PHE A 67 -5.64 -3.16 -12.69
N GLY A 68 -5.24 -4.04 -13.61
CA GLY A 68 -3.87 -4.53 -13.70
C GLY A 68 -2.82 -3.42 -13.89
N ARG A 69 -3.12 -2.37 -14.65
CA ARG A 69 -2.23 -1.19 -14.82
C ARG A 69 -2.12 -0.38 -13.53
N ILE A 70 -3.24 -0.12 -12.85
CA ILE A 70 -3.27 0.62 -11.58
C ILE A 70 -2.51 -0.15 -10.50
N LEU A 71 -2.76 -1.46 -10.36
CA LEU A 71 -2.08 -2.31 -9.39
C LEU A 71 -0.56 -2.35 -9.64
N ARG A 72 -0.13 -2.45 -10.90
CA ARG A 72 1.29 -2.40 -11.26
C ARG A 72 1.93 -1.07 -10.86
N SER A 73 1.26 0.05 -11.14
CA SER A 73 1.71 1.39 -10.74
C SER A 73 1.87 1.48 -9.22
N ALA A 74 0.84 1.03 -8.47
CA ALA A 74 0.85 1.01 -7.01
C ALA A 74 2.03 0.22 -6.44
N ARG A 75 2.27 -0.99 -6.97
CA ARG A 75 3.39 -1.83 -6.54
C ARG A 75 4.75 -1.19 -6.83
N THR A 76 4.92 -0.54 -7.98
CA THR A 76 6.16 0.19 -8.30
C THR A 76 6.41 1.35 -7.32
N ILE A 77 5.38 2.14 -7.01
CA ILE A 77 5.48 3.26 -6.06
C ILE A 77 5.86 2.76 -4.66
N VAL A 78 5.20 1.70 -4.18
CA VAL A 78 5.50 1.12 -2.87
C VAL A 78 6.91 0.53 -2.85
N ALA A 79 7.31 -0.18 -3.90
CA ALA A 79 8.67 -0.72 -4.01
C ALA A 79 9.73 0.38 -3.99
N ASP A 80 9.55 1.46 -4.77
CA ASP A 80 10.45 2.61 -4.77
C ASP A 80 10.56 3.25 -3.36
N ALA A 81 9.41 3.46 -2.70
CA ALA A 81 9.41 4.03 -1.36
C ALA A 81 10.15 3.16 -0.34
N LEU A 82 9.97 1.84 -0.40
CA LEU A 82 10.62 0.92 0.52
C LEU A 82 12.12 0.80 0.26
N VAL A 83 12.55 0.72 -1.01
CA VAL A 83 13.96 0.57 -1.39
C VAL A 83 14.75 1.84 -1.12
N ASN A 84 14.19 3.02 -1.44
CA ASN A 84 14.88 4.30 -1.33
C ASN A 84 14.60 5.05 -0.02
N GLY A 85 13.74 4.49 0.85
CA GLY A 85 13.33 5.11 2.10
C GLY A 85 12.66 6.46 1.85
N LYS A 86 11.58 6.46 1.06
CA LYS A 86 10.74 7.65 0.78
C LYS A 86 9.49 7.65 1.65
N ILE A 87 8.95 8.84 1.91
CA ILE A 87 7.62 9.03 2.50
C ILE A 87 6.57 8.72 1.44
N ILE A 88 5.60 7.86 1.75
CA ILE A 88 4.43 7.63 0.90
C ILE A 88 3.32 8.58 1.34
N LYS A 89 2.81 9.41 0.42
CA LYS A 89 1.61 10.25 0.63
C LYS A 89 0.45 9.74 -0.21
N ILE A 90 -0.64 9.38 0.46
CA ILE A 90 -1.87 8.93 -0.20
C ILE A 90 -2.73 10.15 -0.54
N ARG A 91 -3.03 10.35 -1.82
CA ARG A 91 -3.81 11.50 -2.31
C ARG A 91 -4.93 11.08 -3.25
N VAL A 92 -6.00 11.88 -3.28
CA VAL A 92 -7.18 11.63 -4.15
C VAL A 92 -6.86 11.78 -5.64
N GLY A 93 -5.77 12.48 -6.00
CA GLY A 93 -5.31 12.65 -7.39
C GLY A 93 -6.36 13.30 -8.30
N ASN A 94 -6.17 13.18 -9.62
CA ASN A 94 -7.08 13.75 -10.64
C ASN A 94 -8.14 12.75 -11.13
N VAL A 95 -8.65 11.90 -10.23
CA VAL A 95 -9.62 10.84 -10.53
C VAL A 95 -10.91 11.12 -9.77
N GLN A 96 -12.05 10.89 -10.43
CA GLN A 96 -13.33 10.95 -9.75
C GLN A 96 -13.55 9.62 -9.01
N VAL A 97 -13.69 9.71 -7.69
CA VAL A 97 -13.78 8.55 -6.81
C VAL A 97 -15.16 8.48 -6.16
N GLY A 98 -15.77 7.30 -6.18
CA GLY A 98 -16.99 7.01 -5.43
C GLY A 98 -16.68 6.07 -4.27
N VAL A 99 -17.23 6.33 -3.09
CA VAL A 99 -17.21 5.37 -1.98
C VAL A 99 -18.39 4.42 -2.15
N ARG A 100 -18.16 3.10 -2.15
CA ARG A 100 -19.27 2.13 -2.17
C ARG A 100 -19.79 1.91 -0.74
N HIS A 101 -21.12 1.92 -0.58
CA HIS A 101 -21.79 1.64 0.70
C HIS A 101 -21.70 0.17 1.15
N ARG A 102 -21.31 -0.76 0.28
CA ARG A 102 -21.20 -2.20 0.61
C ARG A 102 -19.74 -2.64 0.44
N ASN A 103 -19.10 -3.03 1.54
CA ASN A 103 -17.80 -3.70 1.51
C ASN A 103 -17.96 -5.07 0.85
N TYR A 104 -17.06 -5.42 -0.06
CA TYR A 104 -16.96 -6.81 -0.52
C TYR A 104 -16.22 -7.59 0.58
N PRO A 105 -16.74 -8.75 1.04
CA PRO A 105 -16.06 -9.54 2.05
C PRO A 105 -14.68 -9.95 1.54
N GLY A 106 -13.65 -9.73 2.37
CA GLY A 106 -12.28 -10.08 2.00
C GLY A 106 -12.09 -11.59 2.04
N LYS A 107 -11.44 -12.18 1.00
CA LYS A 107 -11.07 -13.60 1.00
C LYS A 107 -10.05 -13.96 2.08
N ARG A 108 -9.36 -12.95 2.64
CA ARG A 108 -8.30 -13.15 3.64
C ARG A 108 -8.79 -13.27 5.08
N LEU A 109 -10.06 -12.95 5.38
CA LEU A 109 -10.59 -13.06 6.75
C LEU A 109 -10.72 -14.52 7.22
N ASP A 110 -10.61 -15.46 6.30
CA ASP A 110 -10.75 -16.89 6.53
C ASP A 110 -9.41 -17.54 6.97
N LEU A 111 -8.28 -16.88 6.69
CA LEU A 111 -6.92 -17.37 6.99
C LEU A 111 -6.32 -16.74 8.26
N GLU A 112 -6.82 -15.59 8.72
CA GLU A 112 -6.32 -14.93 9.95
C GLU A 112 -6.60 -15.73 11.23
N ALA A 113 -7.64 -16.57 11.26
CA ALA A 113 -7.86 -17.49 12.37
C ALA A 113 -6.74 -18.54 12.52
N ALA A 114 -6.07 -18.92 11.43
CA ALA A 114 -4.99 -19.90 11.43
C ALA A 114 -3.58 -19.26 11.59
N ALA A 115 -3.40 -18.01 11.16
CA ALA A 115 -2.07 -17.37 11.13
C ALA A 115 -1.60 -16.76 12.46
N ILE A 116 -2.51 -16.47 13.40
CA ILE A 116 -2.16 -15.93 14.73
C ILE A 116 -1.20 -16.85 15.50
N ASP A 117 -1.30 -18.17 15.28
CA ASP A 117 -0.42 -19.16 15.92
C ASP A 117 1.02 -19.11 15.39
N SER A 118 1.19 -18.74 14.10
CA SER A 118 2.50 -18.65 13.44
C SER A 118 3.28 -17.36 13.78
N PHE A 119 2.59 -16.30 14.20
CA PHE A 119 3.22 -15.02 14.58
C PHE A 119 4.03 -15.13 15.88
N THR A 120 3.76 -16.14 16.71
CA THR A 120 4.53 -16.46 17.91
C THR A 120 5.90 -17.06 17.57
N ALA A 121 6.05 -17.70 16.41
CA ALA A 121 7.32 -18.28 15.95
C ALA A 121 8.33 -17.23 15.47
N ASP A 122 7.86 -16.05 15.05
CA ASP A 122 8.68 -14.97 14.49
C ASP A 122 9.35 -14.07 15.57
N LYS A 123 9.32 -14.50 16.83
CA LYS A 123 10.06 -13.88 17.95
C LYS A 123 11.58 -14.03 17.76
N LYS A 124 12.03 -15.09 17.07
CA LYS A 124 13.46 -15.35 16.77
C LYS A 124 14.02 -14.41 15.70
N LEU A 125 13.24 -14.06 14.67
CA LEU A 125 13.67 -13.15 13.60
C LEU A 125 13.77 -11.70 14.12
N ARG A 126 12.84 -11.29 14.99
CA ARG A 126 12.88 -9.97 15.68
C ARG A 126 14.15 -9.78 16.52
N GLN A 127 14.63 -10.82 17.19
CA GLN A 127 15.90 -10.75 17.94
C GLN A 127 17.13 -10.63 17.02
N GLY A 128 17.05 -11.17 15.79
CA GLY A 128 18.10 -11.03 14.77
C GLY A 128 18.18 -9.61 14.20
N ILE A 129 17.05 -8.95 13.97
CA ILE A 129 16.99 -7.58 13.42
C ILE A 129 17.48 -6.55 14.44
N LEU A 130 17.21 -6.74 15.74
CA LEU A 130 17.72 -5.85 16.80
C LEU A 130 19.25 -5.93 17.01
N LYS A 131 19.91 -7.03 16.60
CA LYS A 131 21.38 -7.14 16.71
C LYS A 131 22.14 -6.19 15.78
N TYR A 132 21.54 -5.79 14.66
CA TYR A 132 22.15 -4.85 13.71
C TYR A 132 21.92 -3.37 14.06
N SER A 133 21.27 -3.06 15.19
CA SER A 133 21.01 -1.69 15.62
C SER A 133 22.09 -1.10 16.54
N HIS A 134 23.18 -1.83 16.82
CA HIS A 134 24.34 -1.31 17.57
C HIS A 134 25.49 -0.97 16.61
N ILE A 135 25.55 0.29 16.18
CA ILE A 135 26.79 0.89 15.71
C ILE A 135 27.61 1.23 16.96
N PRO A 136 28.82 0.67 17.17
CA PRO A 136 29.63 1.05 18.31
C PRO A 136 30.00 2.53 18.19
N LYS A 137 29.64 3.34 19.19
CA LYS A 137 30.12 4.73 19.28
C LYS A 137 31.65 4.69 19.31
N GLY A 138 32.26 5.30 18.29
CA GLY A 138 33.69 5.51 18.23
C GLY A 138 34.18 6.21 19.49
N LYS A 139 35.28 5.71 20.04
CA LYS A 139 36.04 6.37 21.10
C LYS A 139 36.65 7.64 20.48
N GLU A 140 36.14 8.82 20.82
CA GLU A 140 36.95 10.04 20.71
C GLU A 140 38.04 9.95 21.78
N LYS A 141 39.27 9.70 21.32
CA LYS A 141 40.50 9.96 22.06
C LYS A 141 41.07 11.27 21.50
N HIS A 142 41.12 12.30 22.33
CA HIS A 142 42.27 13.14 22.67
C HIS A 142 41.80 14.48 23.23
#